data_AF-A0A8C6A1E8-F1
#
_entry.id   AF-A0A8C6A1E8-F1
#
_cell.length_a   1.000
_cell.length_b   1.000
_cell.length_c   1.000
_cell.angle_alpha   90.00
_cell.angle_beta   90.00
_cell.angle_gamma   90.00
#
_symmetry.space_group_name_H-M   'P 1'
#
loop_
_entity.id
_entity.type
_entity.pdbx_description
1 polymer ?
#
loop_
_entity_poly.entity_id
_entity_poly.type
_entity_poly.pdbx_seq_one_letter_code
_entity_poly.pdbx_strand_id
1 'polypeptide(L)'
;MGCCYSSENEDLDQDPEERKLLLDPSSPPTKALNGAEPNYHSLPSARTDEQALLSSILAKPASNIIDVSAADSQGMEQHEYMDLARQYKCSHTYKHTHKTRFYFSLTCH
;
A
#
# COMPACT_ATOMS: atom_id res chain seq x y z
N MET A 1 43.38 16.04 22.44
CA MET A 1 43.60 14.76 21.75
C MET A 1 42.75 14.77 20.48
N GLY A 2 43.19 15.15 19.29
CA GLY A 2 44.39 15.75 18.74
C GLY A 2 43.99 16.08 17.30
N CYS A 3 44.02 17.36 16.92
CA CYS A 3 43.82 17.76 15.53
C CYS A 3 45.17 17.61 14.82
N CYS A 4 45.28 16.65 13.92
CA CYS A 4 46.43 16.51 13.04
C CYS A 4 46.03 16.96 11.63
N TYR A 5 46.72 18.02 11.20
CA TYR A 5 46.74 18.64 9.89
C TYR A 5 47.68 17.85 8.98
N SER A 6 47.22 17.50 7.79
CA SER A 6 48.10 17.12 6.68
C SER A 6 47.85 18.09 5.54
N SER A 7 48.83 18.95 5.28
CA SER A 7 48.89 19.70 4.03
C SER A 7 49.84 18.96 3.09
N GLU A 8 49.26 18.43 2.02
CA GLU A 8 49.91 18.21 0.74
C GLU A 8 49.15 19.15 -0.23
N ASN A 9 49.53 20.41 -0.40
CA ASN A 9 50.59 20.89 -1.28
C ASN A 9 50.35 20.49 -2.75
N GLU A 10 50.34 21.53 -3.60
CA GLU A 10 50.72 21.53 -5.03
C GLU A 10 49.64 21.16 -6.05
N ASP A 11 49.08 22.22 -6.63
CA ASP A 11 48.64 22.37 -8.01
C ASP A 11 49.59 21.62 -8.97
N LEU A 12 49.21 20.41 -9.38
CA LEU A 12 49.85 19.67 -10.46
C LEU A 12 48.78 18.98 -11.30
N ASP A 13 48.54 19.54 -12.47
CA ASP A 13 48.02 18.92 -13.68
C ASP A 13 48.03 17.38 -13.68
N GLN A 14 46.83 16.79 -13.75
CA GLN A 14 46.48 15.42 -14.18
C GLN A 14 44.96 15.28 -13.87
N ASP A 15 44.01 15.03 -14.76
CA ASP A 15 44.00 14.43 -16.09
C ASP A 15 42.61 14.74 -16.70
N PRO A 16 42.49 15.31 -17.92
CA PRO A 16 41.21 15.60 -18.56
C PRO A 16 40.49 14.35 -19.14
N GLU A 17 40.95 13.13 -18.88
CA GLU A 17 40.36 11.89 -19.43
C GLU A 17 39.22 11.25 -18.59
N GLU A 18 38.86 11.76 -17.40
CA GLU A 18 37.66 11.27 -16.68
C GLU A 18 36.34 11.97 -17.07
N ARG A 19 36.37 12.97 -17.96
CA ARG A 19 35.16 13.62 -18.50
C ARG A 19 34.71 13.06 -19.85
N LYS A 20 35.13 11.85 -20.19
CA LYS A 20 34.78 11.19 -21.45
C LYS A 20 33.46 10.40 -21.34
N LEU A 21 32.37 11.09 -21.02
CA LEU A 21 31.01 10.61 -21.29
C LEU A 21 30.74 10.77 -22.79
N LEU A 22 31.35 9.89 -23.59
CA LEU A 22 31.17 9.81 -25.02
C LEU A 22 30.21 8.65 -25.32
N LEU A 23 28.92 8.89 -25.09
CA LEU A 23 27.86 8.09 -25.68
C LEU A 23 26.89 9.06 -26.38
N ASP A 24 27.15 9.23 -27.66
CA ASP A 24 26.29 9.87 -28.65
C ASP A 24 25.16 8.89 -29.05
N PRO A 25 23.87 9.24 -28.95
CA PRO A 25 22.81 8.50 -29.63
C PRO A 25 22.41 9.21 -30.94
N SER A 26 23.30 9.20 -31.93
CA SER A 26 23.00 9.56 -33.32
C SER A 26 22.29 8.41 -34.09
N SER A 27 20.97 8.25 -33.85
CA SER A 27 19.90 7.69 -34.73
C SER A 27 19.95 6.20 -35.23
N PRO A 28 18.90 5.64 -35.91
CA PRO A 28 17.55 5.20 -35.47
C PRO A 28 17.21 3.71 -35.84
N PRO A 29 15.98 3.19 -35.61
CA PRO A 29 15.21 2.80 -36.80
C PRO A 29 13.70 3.12 -36.73
N THR A 30 13.24 3.80 -37.79
CA THR A 30 12.01 3.54 -38.56
C THR A 30 10.94 2.60 -37.99
N LYS A 31 9.75 3.19 -37.81
CA LYS A 31 8.39 2.62 -37.95
C LYS A 31 8.27 1.12 -38.30
N ALA A 32 7.62 0.37 -37.42
CA ALA A 32 6.65 -0.66 -37.79
C ALA A 32 5.33 -0.24 -37.13
N LEU A 33 4.44 0.52 -37.77
CA LEU A 33 3.40 0.07 -38.70
C LEU A 33 2.85 -1.34 -38.38
N ASN A 34 1.73 -1.33 -37.65
CA ASN A 34 0.60 -2.27 -37.66
C ASN A 34 0.88 -3.78 -37.60
N GLY A 35 0.30 -4.46 -36.60
CA GLY A 35 0.02 -5.89 -36.74
C GLY A 35 -0.40 -6.60 -35.47
N ALA A 36 -1.71 -6.81 -35.33
CA ALA A 36 -2.36 -7.80 -34.47
C ALA A 36 -2.32 -7.57 -32.95
N GLU A 37 -3.37 -6.93 -32.44
CA GLU A 37 -3.95 -7.28 -31.14
C GLU A 37 -4.09 -8.81 -31.05
N PRO A 38 -3.51 -9.50 -30.06
CA PRO A 38 -3.98 -10.83 -29.73
C PRO A 38 -5.37 -10.65 -29.10
N ASN A 39 -6.38 -10.88 -29.93
CA ASN A 39 -7.76 -11.04 -29.53
C ASN A 39 -7.85 -12.13 -28.44
N TYR A 40 -7.83 -11.73 -27.17
CA TYR A 40 -8.07 -12.59 -26.02
C TYR A 40 -9.57 -12.87 -25.88
N HIS A 41 -10.13 -13.62 -26.82
CA HIS A 41 -11.45 -14.21 -26.64
C HIS A 41 -11.42 -15.23 -25.49
N SER A 42 -11.90 -14.77 -24.34
CA SER A 42 -12.98 -15.40 -23.57
C SER A 42 -12.80 -16.86 -23.15
N LEU A 43 -12.22 -17.06 -21.97
CA LEU A 43 -12.64 -18.12 -21.04
C LEU A 43 -12.93 -17.49 -19.68
N PRO A 44 -14.21 -17.38 -19.24
CA PRO A 44 -14.56 -16.66 -18.01
C PRO A 44 -14.35 -17.45 -16.71
N SER A 45 -13.96 -18.72 -16.75
CA SER A 45 -14.04 -19.61 -15.58
C SER A 45 -12.69 -19.85 -14.89
N ALA A 46 -11.60 -20.04 -15.64
CA ALA A 46 -10.28 -20.36 -15.08
C ALA A 46 -9.44 -19.13 -14.70
N ARG A 47 -9.75 -17.94 -15.25
CA ARG A 47 -9.03 -16.70 -14.95
C ARG A 47 -9.32 -16.15 -13.55
N THR A 48 -10.48 -16.48 -13.00
CA THR A 48 -10.94 -15.90 -11.73
C THR A 48 -10.11 -16.41 -10.55
N ASP A 49 -9.68 -17.67 -10.57
CA ASP A 49 -8.84 -18.26 -9.52
C ASP A 49 -7.41 -17.70 -9.56
N GLU A 50 -6.81 -17.61 -10.75
CA GLU A 50 -5.51 -16.97 -10.96
C GLU A 50 -5.54 -15.49 -10.52
N GLN A 51 -6.60 -14.77 -10.88
CA GLN A 51 -6.76 -13.36 -10.48
C GLN A 51 -7.00 -13.22 -8.98
N ALA A 52 -7.74 -14.15 -8.35
CA ALA A 52 -7.94 -14.19 -6.90
C ALA A 52 -6.63 -14.52 -6.16
N LEU A 53 -5.82 -15.43 -6.70
CA LEU A 53 -4.49 -15.75 -6.19
C LEU A 53 -3.58 -14.52 -6.24
N LEU A 54 -3.50 -13.85 -7.39
CA LEU A 54 -2.74 -12.60 -7.52
C LEU A 54 -3.25 -11.51 -6.56
N SER A 55 -4.57 -11.40 -6.39
CA SER A 55 -5.17 -10.46 -5.43
C SER A 55 -4.79 -10.82 -3.99
N SER A 56 -4.73 -12.11 -3.65
CA SER A 56 -4.33 -12.58 -2.32
C SER A 56 -2.84 -12.35 -2.04
N ILE A 57 -2.00 -12.50 -3.07
CA ILE A 57 -0.55 -12.22 -3.00
C ILE A 57 -0.30 -10.75 -2.72
N LEU A 58 -1.20 -9.84 -3.12
CA LEU A 58 -1.07 -8.41 -2.80
C LEU A 58 -1.76 -8.05 -1.48
N ALA A 59 -3.00 -8.51 -1.28
CA ALA A 59 -3.81 -8.15 -0.12
C ALA A 59 -3.24 -8.70 1.19
N LYS A 60 -2.72 -9.93 1.19
CA LYS A 60 -2.21 -10.57 2.41
C LYS A 60 -0.93 -9.88 2.91
N PRO A 61 0.07 -9.58 2.07
CA PRO A 61 1.20 -8.73 2.48
C PRO A 61 0.77 -7.30 2.83
N ALA A 62 -0.14 -6.68 2.07
CA ALA A 62 -0.61 -5.33 2.39
C ALA A 62 -1.22 -5.22 3.80
N SER A 63 -1.96 -6.25 4.26
CA SER A 63 -2.48 -6.28 5.63
C SER A 63 -1.42 -6.57 6.70
N ASN A 64 -0.28 -7.17 6.34
CA ASN A 64 0.77 -7.57 7.28
C ASN A 64 1.90 -6.55 7.39
N ILE A 65 2.07 -5.69 6.37
CA ILE A 65 3.03 -4.59 6.41
C ILE A 65 2.56 -3.57 7.44
N ILE A 66 3.49 -3.16 8.30
CA ILE A 66 3.24 -2.16 9.34
C ILE A 66 3.47 -0.79 8.74
N ASP A 67 2.40 0.02 8.62
CA ASP A 67 2.53 1.43 8.34
C ASP A 67 2.97 2.17 9.62
N VAL A 68 4.26 2.53 9.67
CA VAL A 68 4.85 3.25 10.81
C VAL A 68 4.30 4.66 10.91
N SER A 69 3.87 5.27 9.79
CA SER A 69 3.32 6.64 9.80
C SER A 69 1.93 6.71 10.43
N ALA A 70 1.18 5.59 10.43
CA ALA A 70 -0.11 5.50 11.10
C ALA A 70 -0.01 5.52 12.63
N ALA A 71 1.19 5.37 13.22
CA ALA A 71 1.39 5.53 14.67
C ALA A 71 1.05 6.96 15.15
N ASP A 72 1.25 7.95 14.28
CA ASP A 72 0.90 9.35 14.55
C ASP A 72 -0.54 9.68 14.09
N SER A 73 -1.36 8.65 13.80
CA SER A 73 -2.68 8.81 13.22
C SER A 73 -3.51 9.88 13.93
N GLN A 74 -4.02 10.80 13.11
CA GLN A 74 -5.09 11.71 13.47
C GLN A 74 -6.26 10.84 13.95
N GLY A 75 -6.49 10.83 15.26
CA GLY A 75 -7.58 10.08 15.84
C GLY A 75 -8.92 10.41 15.19
N MET A 76 -9.90 9.52 15.35
CA MET A 76 -11.26 9.74 14.89
C MET A 76 -11.80 11.11 15.33
N GLU A 77 -12.52 11.79 14.45
CA GLU A 77 -13.15 13.06 14.82
C GLU A 77 -14.10 12.86 16.00
N GLN A 78 -14.16 13.83 16.92
CA GLN A 78 -14.96 13.69 18.15
C GLN A 78 -16.43 13.35 17.85
N HIS A 79 -16.96 13.90 16.76
CA HIS A 79 -18.34 13.66 16.36
C HIS A 79 -18.56 12.20 15.89
N GLU A 80 -17.67 11.65 15.06
CA GLU A 80 -17.69 10.25 14.64
C GLU A 80 -17.61 9.29 15.83
N TYR A 81 -16.72 9.59 16.79
CA TYR A 81 -16.59 8.78 18.00
C TYR A 81 -17.87 8.79 18.85
N MET A 82 -18.49 9.97 19.02
CA MET A 82 -19.75 10.10 19.75
C MET A 82 -20.91 9.36 19.07
N ASP A 83 -20.97 9.38 17.73
CA ASP A 83 -21.98 8.64 16.97
C ASP A 83 -21.80 7.13 17.08
N LEU A 84 -20.58 6.62 16.91
CA LEU A 84 -20.28 5.19 17.07
C LEU A 84 -20.56 4.73 18.50
N ALA A 85 -20.15 5.50 19.51
CA ALA A 85 -20.42 5.17 20.91
C ALA A 85 -21.93 5.08 21.20
N ARG A 86 -22.74 5.97 20.62
CA ARG A 86 -24.21 5.89 20.71
C ARG A 86 -24.75 4.66 20.01
N GLN A 87 -24.26 4.34 18.81
CA GLN A 87 -24.69 3.18 18.04
C GLN A 87 -24.41 1.87 18.79
N TYR A 88 -23.21 1.71 19.34
CA TYR A 88 -22.86 0.53 20.15
C TYR A 88 -23.74 0.41 21.38
N LYS A 89 -23.98 1.51 22.11
CA LYS A 89 -24.87 1.52 23.29
C LYS A 89 -26.29 1.10 22.91
N CYS A 90 -26.87 1.69 21.86
CA CYS A 90 -28.23 1.38 21.43
C CYS A 90 -28.37 -0.06 20.92
N SER A 91 -27.40 -0.54 20.13
CA SER A 91 -27.38 -1.93 19.66
C SER A 91 -27.27 -2.92 20.82
N HIS A 92 -26.41 -2.62 21.79
CA HIS A 92 -26.23 -3.44 22.98
C HIS A 92 -27.50 -3.49 23.85
N THR A 93 -28.13 -2.35 24.13
CA THR A 93 -29.35 -2.30 24.94
C THR A 93 -30.51 -3.02 24.26
N TYR A 94 -30.70 -2.83 22.95
CA TYR A 94 -31.74 -3.52 22.19
C TYR A 94 -31.59 -5.04 22.29
N LYS A 95 -30.38 -5.55 22.03
CA LYS A 95 -30.07 -6.99 22.13
C LYS A 95 -30.30 -7.51 23.55
N HIS A 96 -29.86 -6.76 24.57
CA HIS A 96 -30.03 -7.15 25.97
C HIS A 96 -31.50 -7.17 26.39
N THR A 97 -32.28 -6.14 26.07
CA THR A 97 -33.70 -6.06 26.42
C THR A 97 -34.51 -7.13 25.71
N HIS A 98 -34.26 -7.38 24.42
CA HIS A 98 -34.97 -8.41 23.67
C HIS A 98 -34.68 -9.81 24.24
N LYS A 99 -33.41 -10.07 24.57
CA LYS A 99 -33.00 -11.31 25.25
C LYS A 99 -33.71 -11.44 26.60
N THR A 100 -33.67 -10.41 27.44
CA THR A 100 -34.29 -10.43 28.78
C THR A 100 -35.80 -10.65 28.71
N ARG A 101 -36.50 -9.95 27.81
CA ARG A 101 -37.95 -10.11 27.62
C ARG A 101 -38.31 -11.52 27.13
N PHE A 102 -37.52 -12.08 26.23
CA PHE A 102 -37.70 -13.45 25.76
C PHE A 102 -37.59 -14.46 26.91
N TYR A 103 -36.52 -14.42 27.72
CA TYR A 103 -36.35 -15.34 28.85
C TYR A 103 -37.42 -15.18 29.93
N PHE A 104 -37.86 -13.95 30.20
CA PHE A 104 -38.95 -13.71 31.14
C PHE A 104 -40.25 -14.38 30.66
N SER A 105 -40.58 -14.23 29.38
CA SER A 105 -41.77 -14.87 28.78
C SER A 105 -41.73 -16.40 28.83
N LEU A 106 -40.55 -17.02 28.75
CA LEU A 106 -40.40 -18.48 28.83
C LEU A 106 -40.50 -19.01 30.28
N THR A 107 -40.15 -18.19 31.26
CA THR A 107 -40.10 -18.60 32.68
C THR A 107 -41.44 -18.40 33.38
N CYS A 108 -42.29 -17.50 32.87
CA CYS A 108 -43.58 -17.14 33.46
C CYS A 108 -44.78 -17.92 32.89
N HIS A 109 -44.55 -19.06 32.24
CA HIS A 109 -45.59 -19.95 31.70
C HIS A 109 -45.44 -21.36 32.28
#